data_AF-A0AAU9X5K9-F1
#
_entry.id   AF-A0AAU9X5K9-F1
#
_cell.length_a   1.000
_cell.length_b   1.000
_cell.length_c   1.000
_cell.angle_alpha   90.00
_cell.angle_beta   90.00
_cell.angle_gamma   90.00
#
_symmetry.space_group_name_H-M   'P 1'
#
loop_
_entity.id
_entity.type
_entity.pdbx_description
1 polymer ?
#
loop_
_entity_poly.entity_id
_entity_poly.type
_entity_poly.pdbx_seq_one_letter_code
_entity_poly.pdbx_strand_id
1 'polypeptide(L)'
;MLIVDVNECKKGLHGCHADATCNNTEGSYNCFCKVGFAGDGRNSCIEFKAVFTNLGSTAAGGPSSIGSHYTGQDHDGQVTVSSGIQLWTVPYTGEYRIEAIGGAGWYGKNSVVQNGGRGAKLTGNFILTKDEIIRILVGHKGKRGPNSKTTTGGGGGTFVVRGSNTPLIIAGGGGGIKNMSEQHSGCDASLSTTGNAGYSSPLGSGGTGGNGGGSAGNRPARIRLSYSLRQSIEKHRTKLLIKENRSLEIFFFALGGGGGGFYGNGGGGGKGGKGFLNGGKGGTYNGGFGGGGSNPAYSGGAGGGGGYSGGAGGTNEDPSCGGGGGSFNSGTNQENECCYNTVGNGRVTITLIE
;
A
#
# COMPACT_ATOMS: atom_id res chain seq x y z
N MET A 1 -67.87 -14.42 7.88
CA MET A 1 -67.30 -13.09 8.14
C MET A 1 -65.89 -13.09 7.59
N LEU A 2 -65.65 -12.40 6.47
CA LEU A 2 -64.31 -12.24 5.93
C LEU A 2 -63.61 -11.18 6.77
N ILE A 3 -62.60 -11.58 7.55
CA ILE A 3 -61.71 -10.63 8.20
C ILE A 3 -60.78 -10.11 7.10
N VAL A 4 -60.90 -8.83 6.79
CA VAL A 4 -60.01 -8.18 5.84
C VAL A 4 -58.82 -7.65 6.61
N ASP A 5 -57.63 -7.99 6.13
CA ASP A 5 -56.37 -7.50 6.66
C ASP A 5 -56.33 -5.95 6.72
N VAL A 6 -55.85 -5.41 7.83
CA VAL A 6 -55.68 -3.97 8.00
C VAL A 6 -54.30 -3.61 7.52
N ASN A 7 -54.20 -2.84 6.44
CA ASN A 7 -52.89 -2.38 5.99
C ASN A 7 -52.37 -1.22 6.85
N GLU A 8 -51.53 -1.49 7.85
CA GLU A 8 -51.01 -0.45 8.75
C GLU A 8 -50.07 0.53 8.03
N CYS A 9 -49.36 0.05 6.99
CA CYS A 9 -48.46 0.88 6.19
C CYS A 9 -49.22 1.99 5.46
N LYS A 10 -50.36 1.68 4.83
CA LYS A 10 -51.19 2.66 4.11
C LYS A 10 -51.98 3.57 5.04
N LYS A 11 -52.32 3.09 6.24
CA LYS A 11 -53.06 3.86 7.25
C LYS A 11 -52.16 4.70 8.14
N GLY A 12 -50.83 4.58 8.04
CA GLY A 12 -49.88 5.28 8.90
C GLY A 12 -49.96 4.82 10.36
N LEU A 13 -50.40 3.59 10.61
CA LEU A 13 -50.54 3.01 11.95
C LEU A 13 -49.30 2.20 12.37
N HIS A 14 -48.24 2.21 11.56
CA HIS A 14 -47.02 1.49 11.83
C HIS A 14 -46.09 2.25 12.78
N GLY A 15 -45.36 1.51 13.61
CA GLY A 15 -44.27 2.00 14.47
C GLY A 15 -42.87 1.84 13.89
N CYS A 16 -42.71 1.84 12.57
CA CYS A 16 -41.39 1.78 11.92
C CYS A 16 -40.56 3.05 12.18
N HIS A 17 -39.23 2.89 12.22
CA HIS A 17 -38.28 3.99 12.34
C HIS A 17 -38.46 5.00 11.19
N ALA A 18 -38.09 6.27 11.43
CA ALA A 18 -38.20 7.32 10.40
C ALA A 18 -37.42 6.98 9.12
N ASP A 19 -36.30 6.28 9.28
CA ASP A 19 -35.45 5.75 8.21
C ASP A 19 -35.72 4.28 7.89
N ALA A 20 -36.96 3.83 8.07
CA ALA A 20 -37.42 2.52 7.64
C ALA A 20 -38.61 2.61 6.69
N THR A 21 -38.80 1.54 5.91
CA THR A 21 -39.95 1.26 5.06
C THR A 21 -40.83 0.21 5.71
N CYS A 22 -42.14 0.45 5.71
CA CYS A 22 -43.14 -0.49 6.19
C CYS A 22 -43.55 -1.45 5.07
N ASN A 23 -43.55 -2.75 5.35
CA ASN A 23 -44.11 -3.78 4.48
C ASN A 23 -45.25 -4.50 5.20
N ASN A 24 -46.43 -4.46 4.61
CA ASN A 24 -47.64 -5.05 5.18
C ASN A 24 -47.65 -6.57 5.00
N THR A 25 -48.07 -7.28 6.03
CA THR A 25 -48.26 -8.74 6.04
C THR A 25 -49.66 -9.05 6.54
N GLU A 26 -50.21 -10.24 6.24
CA GLU A 26 -51.51 -10.62 6.79
C GLU A 26 -51.49 -10.62 8.33
N GLY A 27 -52.28 -9.74 8.94
CA GLY A 27 -52.40 -9.56 10.39
C GLY A 27 -51.30 -8.72 11.06
N SER A 28 -50.34 -8.15 10.31
CA SER A 28 -49.28 -7.30 10.88
C SER A 28 -48.45 -6.54 9.83
N TYR A 29 -47.32 -5.97 10.24
CA TYR A 29 -46.34 -5.34 9.34
C TYR A 29 -44.90 -5.57 9.81
N ASN A 30 -43.98 -5.60 8.84
CA ASN A 30 -42.55 -5.61 9.03
C ASN A 30 -41.96 -4.23 8.71
N CYS A 31 -40.88 -3.88 9.39
CA CYS A 31 -40.12 -2.66 9.12
C CYS A 31 -38.72 -3.03 8.64
N PHE A 32 -38.28 -2.41 7.57
CA PHE A 32 -36.95 -2.60 7.00
C PHE A 32 -36.27 -1.25 6.89
N CYS A 33 -35.02 -1.14 7.32
CA CYS A 33 -34.29 0.11 7.14
C CYS A 33 -34.22 0.49 5.65
N LYS A 34 -34.30 1.79 5.38
CA LYS A 34 -34.13 2.32 4.03
C LYS A 34 -32.71 2.00 3.54
N VAL A 35 -32.57 2.00 2.22
CA VAL A 35 -31.29 1.92 1.50
C VAL A 35 -30.24 2.82 2.17
N GLY A 36 -29.10 2.23 2.56
CA GLY A 36 -28.00 2.89 3.24
C GLY A 36 -28.00 2.79 4.76
N PHE A 37 -29.05 2.22 5.36
CA PHE A 37 -29.21 2.10 6.81
C PHE A 37 -29.32 0.64 7.25
N ALA A 38 -28.77 0.33 8.43
CA ALA A 38 -28.88 -0.97 9.07
C ALA A 38 -29.49 -0.86 10.48
N GLY A 39 -30.22 -1.90 10.90
CA GLY A 39 -30.81 -2.00 12.23
C GLY A 39 -32.07 -2.84 12.23
N ASP A 40 -32.93 -2.66 13.24
CA ASP A 40 -34.15 -3.46 13.47
C ASP A 40 -35.38 -2.92 12.72
N GLY A 41 -35.25 -1.78 12.02
CA GLY A 41 -36.34 -1.15 11.28
C GLY A 41 -37.38 -0.45 12.17
N ARG A 42 -37.35 -0.61 13.50
CA ARG A 42 -38.33 -0.03 14.44
C ARG A 42 -37.71 1.05 15.30
N ASN A 43 -36.64 0.72 16.02
CA ASN A 43 -35.98 1.60 16.96
C ASN A 43 -34.62 2.10 16.44
N SER A 44 -34.03 1.39 15.47
CA SER A 44 -32.71 1.72 14.93
C SER A 44 -32.67 1.48 13.43
N CYS A 45 -32.35 2.54 12.69
CA CYS A 45 -31.80 2.49 11.35
C CYS A 45 -30.68 3.51 11.30
N ILE A 46 -29.43 3.04 11.25
CA ILE A 46 -28.23 3.87 11.26
C ILE A 46 -27.45 3.66 9.96
N GLU A 47 -26.93 4.74 9.40
CA GLU A 47 -25.95 4.65 8.32
C GLU A 47 -24.72 3.91 8.84
N PHE A 48 -24.31 2.85 8.16
CA PHE A 48 -23.11 2.10 8.56
C PHE A 48 -21.89 2.58 7.78
N LYS A 49 -20.87 3.04 8.51
CA LYS A 49 -19.60 3.50 7.95
C LYS A 49 -18.40 3.03 8.77
N ALA A 50 -17.57 2.18 8.14
CA ALA A 50 -16.31 1.73 8.72
C ALA A 50 -15.11 2.42 8.06
N VAL A 51 -14.21 2.98 8.86
CA VAL A 51 -13.00 3.68 8.39
C VAL A 51 -11.74 2.97 8.92
N PHE A 52 -11.04 2.30 8.02
CA PHE A 52 -9.82 1.59 8.33
C PHE A 52 -8.58 2.44 8.07
N THR A 53 -7.66 2.46 9.03
CA THR A 53 -6.42 3.26 8.97
C THR A 53 -5.22 2.36 9.24
N ASN A 54 -4.01 2.93 9.25
CA ASN A 54 -2.80 2.20 9.63
C ASN A 54 -2.68 1.94 11.14
N LEU A 55 -3.71 2.26 11.94
CA LEU A 55 -3.75 2.07 13.40
C LEU A 55 -2.55 2.71 14.11
N GLY A 56 -2.11 3.88 13.63
CA GLY A 56 -0.95 4.60 14.17
C GLY A 56 0.41 3.90 13.96
N SER A 57 0.45 2.70 13.36
CA SER A 57 1.69 1.95 13.20
C SER A 57 2.60 2.60 12.18
N THR A 58 3.89 2.64 12.51
CA THR A 58 4.95 2.95 11.56
C THR A 58 5.74 1.71 11.18
N ALA A 59 5.48 0.54 11.76
CA ALA A 59 6.27 -0.65 11.51
C ALA A 59 6.13 -1.12 10.05
N ALA A 60 7.22 -1.66 9.49
CA ALA A 60 7.22 -2.16 8.11
C ALA A 60 6.30 -3.37 7.92
N GLY A 61 5.95 -4.07 9.01
CA GLY A 61 5.01 -5.20 9.03
C GLY A 61 3.58 -4.82 9.42
N GLY A 62 3.25 -3.53 9.47
CA GLY A 62 1.91 -3.07 9.83
C GLY A 62 1.66 -3.01 11.34
N PRO A 63 0.41 -2.78 11.77
CA PRO A 63 0.02 -2.77 13.17
C PRO A 63 0.04 -4.17 13.81
N SER A 64 0.37 -4.23 15.10
CA SER A 64 0.32 -5.48 15.89
C SER A 64 -0.97 -5.64 16.70
N SER A 65 -1.73 -4.57 16.88
CA SER A 65 -2.99 -4.55 17.64
C SER A 65 -3.87 -3.38 17.19
N ILE A 66 -5.16 -3.45 17.53
CA ILE A 66 -6.15 -2.40 17.26
C ILE A 66 -6.10 -1.31 18.34
N GLY A 67 -5.78 -1.67 19.59
CA GLY A 67 -5.90 -0.73 20.71
C GLY A 67 -7.33 -0.20 20.84
N SER A 68 -7.48 1.09 21.10
CA SER A 68 -8.76 1.80 21.17
C SER A 68 -9.14 2.53 19.88
N HIS A 69 -8.44 2.27 18.77
CA HIS A 69 -8.59 3.07 17.55
C HIS A 69 -10.01 3.04 16.96
N TYR A 70 -10.77 1.96 17.20
CA TYR A 70 -12.14 1.79 16.71
C TYR A 70 -13.21 1.83 17.79
N THR A 71 -12.83 2.11 19.04
CA THR A 71 -13.78 2.18 20.14
C THR A 71 -14.85 3.25 19.86
N GLY A 72 -16.12 2.87 19.92
CA GLY A 72 -17.26 3.74 19.66
C GLY A 72 -17.52 4.08 18.19
N GLN A 73 -16.81 3.47 17.23
CA GLN A 73 -17.13 3.56 15.81
C GLN A 73 -18.06 2.42 15.38
N ASP A 74 -18.68 2.52 14.20
CA ASP A 74 -19.68 1.53 13.75
C ASP A 74 -19.15 0.09 13.64
N HIS A 75 -17.84 -0.06 13.49
CA HIS A 75 -17.13 -1.34 13.39
C HIS A 75 -16.36 -1.71 14.66
N ASP A 76 -16.67 -1.07 15.80
CA ASP A 76 -16.15 -1.46 17.11
C ASP A 76 -16.48 -2.92 17.42
N GLY A 77 -15.50 -3.65 17.97
CA GLY A 77 -15.61 -5.09 18.24
C GLY A 77 -15.69 -6.01 17.02
N GLN A 78 -15.71 -5.49 15.79
CA GLN A 78 -15.84 -6.29 14.55
C GLN A 78 -14.51 -6.59 13.86
N VAL A 79 -13.40 -6.08 14.40
CA VAL A 79 -12.08 -6.18 13.76
C VAL A 79 -11.11 -6.91 14.67
N THR A 80 -10.28 -7.76 14.07
CA THR A 80 -9.06 -8.30 14.69
C THR A 80 -7.84 -7.98 13.83
N VAL A 81 -6.63 -8.08 14.38
CA VAL A 81 -5.39 -7.84 13.61
C VAL A 81 -4.53 -9.09 13.63
N SER A 82 -4.07 -9.51 12.45
CA SER A 82 -3.12 -10.61 12.29
C SER A 82 -2.05 -10.22 11.27
N SER A 83 -0.79 -10.22 11.69
CA SER A 83 0.37 -9.90 10.83
C SER A 83 0.24 -8.56 10.09
N GLY A 84 -0.25 -7.51 10.76
CA GLY A 84 -0.48 -6.20 10.15
C GLY A 84 -1.78 -6.05 9.37
N ILE A 85 -2.49 -7.14 9.11
CA ILE A 85 -3.73 -7.16 8.35
C ILE A 85 -4.91 -7.13 9.31
N GLN A 86 -5.84 -6.21 9.07
CA GLN A 86 -7.09 -6.10 9.81
C GLN A 86 -8.11 -7.07 9.20
N LEU A 87 -8.69 -7.93 10.01
CA LEU A 87 -9.73 -8.89 9.64
C LEU A 87 -11.04 -8.33 10.16
N TRP A 88 -11.88 -7.83 9.25
CA TRP A 88 -13.18 -7.27 9.58
C TRP A 88 -14.29 -8.27 9.26
N THR A 89 -15.17 -8.51 10.23
CA THR A 89 -16.37 -9.32 10.06
C THR A 89 -17.52 -8.43 9.61
N VAL A 90 -18.08 -8.72 8.43
CA VAL A 90 -19.18 -7.94 7.85
C VAL A 90 -20.43 -8.06 8.73
N PRO A 91 -21.00 -6.96 9.24
CA PRO A 91 -22.13 -7.00 10.17
C PRO A 91 -23.48 -7.21 9.48
N TYR A 92 -23.62 -6.81 8.21
CA TYR A 92 -24.88 -6.84 7.46
C TYR A 92 -24.65 -7.38 6.04
N THR A 93 -25.60 -8.17 5.54
CA THR A 93 -25.60 -8.54 4.12
C THR A 93 -26.14 -7.37 3.33
N GLY A 94 -25.44 -6.96 2.27
CA GLY A 94 -25.86 -5.83 1.46
C GLY A 94 -24.85 -5.43 0.39
N GLU A 95 -25.18 -4.40 -0.37
CA GLU A 95 -24.24 -3.69 -1.23
C GLU A 95 -23.46 -2.66 -0.41
N TYR A 96 -22.14 -2.67 -0.56
CA TYR A 96 -21.22 -1.76 0.11
C TYR A 96 -20.44 -0.95 -0.91
N ARG A 97 -20.30 0.35 -0.67
CA ARG A 97 -19.35 1.20 -1.38
C ARG A 97 -18.01 1.21 -0.64
N ILE A 98 -16.96 0.78 -1.32
CA ILE A 98 -15.61 0.68 -0.77
C ILE A 98 -14.70 1.67 -1.48
N GLU A 99 -14.16 2.63 -0.73
CA GLU A 99 -13.08 3.54 -1.14
C GLU A 99 -11.75 3.03 -0.57
N ALA A 100 -10.76 2.81 -1.42
CA ALA A 100 -9.40 2.43 -1.03
C ALA A 100 -8.39 3.48 -1.52
N ILE A 101 -7.50 3.94 -0.62
CA ILE A 101 -6.46 4.92 -0.92
C ILE A 101 -5.09 4.29 -0.63
N GLY A 102 -4.17 4.30 -1.60
CA GLY A 102 -2.79 3.83 -1.45
C GLY A 102 -1.90 4.83 -0.71
N GLY A 103 -0.84 4.35 -0.05
CA GLY A 103 0.11 5.20 0.66
C GLY A 103 1.00 6.01 -0.28
N ALA A 104 1.37 7.23 0.12
CA ALA A 104 2.30 8.07 -0.63
C ALA A 104 3.75 7.61 -0.48
N GLY A 105 4.59 7.87 -1.48
CA GLY A 105 6.04 7.75 -1.36
C GLY A 105 6.66 8.81 -0.46
N TRP A 106 7.93 8.63 -0.13
CA TRP A 106 8.74 9.65 0.55
C TRP A 106 9.59 10.46 -0.45
N TYR A 107 10.06 11.63 -0.04
CA TYR A 107 10.91 12.52 -0.84
C TYR A 107 12.26 12.81 -0.17
N GLY A 108 13.31 12.93 -1.00
CA GLY A 108 14.65 13.29 -0.55
C GLY A 108 14.73 14.79 -0.21
N LYS A 109 15.59 15.18 0.76
CA LYS A 109 15.69 16.58 1.23
C LYS A 109 16.03 17.58 0.12
N ASN A 110 16.75 17.13 -0.91
CA ASN A 110 17.21 17.98 -2.01
C ASN A 110 16.15 18.19 -3.10
N SER A 111 15.01 17.48 -3.03
CA SER A 111 13.93 17.63 -4.01
C SER A 111 13.22 18.96 -3.78
N VAL A 112 12.93 19.68 -4.87
CA VAL A 112 12.05 20.87 -4.81
C VAL A 112 10.63 20.43 -4.49
N VAL A 113 10.22 19.31 -5.07
CA VAL A 113 8.94 18.65 -4.78
C VAL A 113 9.03 17.94 -3.43
N GLN A 114 8.25 18.41 -2.45
CA GLN A 114 8.24 17.89 -1.07
C GLN A 114 7.10 16.87 -0.81
N ASN A 115 6.73 16.14 -1.86
CA ASN A 115 5.78 15.05 -1.83
C ASN A 115 6.35 13.91 -2.69
N GLY A 116 6.23 12.67 -2.23
CA GLY A 116 6.68 11.53 -3.03
C GLY A 116 5.79 11.30 -4.25
N GLY A 117 6.01 10.16 -4.90
CA GLY A 117 5.01 9.58 -5.77
C GLY A 117 3.67 9.44 -5.03
N ARG A 118 2.59 9.74 -5.73
CA ARG A 118 1.25 9.82 -5.16
C ARG A 118 0.56 8.45 -5.21
N GLY A 119 -0.15 8.08 -4.14
CA GLY A 119 -0.96 6.86 -4.10
C GLY A 119 -2.27 7.03 -4.89
N ALA A 120 -2.85 5.94 -5.38
CA ALA A 120 -4.15 5.95 -6.07
C ALA A 120 -5.32 6.02 -5.09
N LYS A 121 -6.48 6.49 -5.54
CA LYS A 121 -7.78 6.35 -4.87
C LYS A 121 -8.70 5.60 -5.81
N LEU A 122 -9.28 4.50 -5.35
CA LEU A 122 -10.24 3.71 -6.10
C LEU A 122 -11.52 3.57 -5.30
N THR A 123 -12.65 3.63 -5.97
CA THR A 123 -13.95 3.40 -5.36
C THR A 123 -14.76 2.43 -6.22
N GLY A 124 -15.50 1.52 -5.59
CA GLY A 124 -16.42 0.61 -6.27
C GLY A 124 -17.47 0.05 -5.33
N ASN A 125 -18.54 -0.51 -5.90
CA ASN A 125 -19.61 -1.17 -5.16
C ASN A 125 -19.43 -2.69 -5.17
N PHE A 126 -19.74 -3.33 -4.04
CA PHE A 126 -19.54 -4.76 -3.81
C PHE A 126 -20.66 -5.33 -2.95
N ILE A 127 -21.21 -6.48 -3.35
CA ILE A 127 -22.10 -7.26 -2.49
C ILE A 127 -21.27 -8.02 -1.48
N LEU A 128 -21.47 -7.74 -0.19
CA LEU A 128 -20.85 -8.47 0.92
C LEU A 128 -21.95 -9.21 1.72
N THR A 129 -21.60 -10.36 2.26
CA THR A 129 -22.52 -11.15 3.10
C THR A 129 -22.15 -10.99 4.56
N LYS A 130 -23.16 -10.91 5.44
CA LYS A 130 -22.96 -10.97 6.88
C LYS A 130 -22.07 -12.15 7.28
N ASP A 131 -21.22 -11.91 8.28
CA ASP A 131 -20.24 -12.86 8.82
C ASP A 131 -19.09 -13.23 7.86
N GLU A 132 -19.04 -12.66 6.65
CA GLU A 132 -17.88 -12.74 5.77
C GLU A 132 -16.69 -12.02 6.40
N ILE A 133 -15.50 -12.62 6.28
CA ILE A 133 -14.25 -11.97 6.70
C ILE A 133 -13.59 -11.25 5.53
N ILE A 134 -13.44 -9.93 5.68
CA ILE A 134 -12.71 -9.07 4.76
C ILE A 134 -11.35 -8.74 5.35
N ARG A 135 -10.30 -9.01 4.58
CA ARG A 135 -8.91 -8.71 4.94
C ARG A 135 -8.54 -7.35 4.40
N ILE A 136 -8.20 -6.44 5.31
CA ILE A 136 -7.89 -5.05 5.02
C ILE A 136 -6.43 -4.77 5.41
N LEU A 137 -5.62 -4.41 4.42
CA LEU A 137 -4.25 -3.95 4.62
C LEU A 137 -4.19 -2.49 4.20
N VAL A 138 -3.94 -1.60 5.15
CA VAL A 138 -3.80 -0.16 4.86
C VAL A 138 -2.35 0.17 4.55
N GLY A 139 -2.09 0.65 3.33
CA GLY A 139 -0.74 0.94 2.86
C GLY A 139 -0.10 2.09 3.64
N HIS A 140 1.10 1.91 4.17
CA HIS A 140 1.79 2.99 4.87
C HIS A 140 2.49 3.92 3.87
N LYS A 141 2.67 5.18 4.26
CA LYS A 141 3.60 6.07 3.60
C LYS A 141 5.01 5.48 3.64
N GLY A 142 5.78 5.66 2.56
CA GLY A 142 7.21 5.38 2.57
C GLY A 142 7.92 6.22 3.64
N LYS A 143 9.16 5.87 4.02
CA LYS A 143 9.94 6.69 4.96
C LYS A 143 11.29 7.14 4.40
N ARG A 144 11.90 8.06 5.15
CA ARG A 144 13.26 8.56 4.93
C ARG A 144 14.29 7.53 5.40
N GLY A 145 15.37 7.38 4.64
CA GLY A 145 16.50 6.55 5.06
C GLY A 145 17.32 7.10 6.24
N PRO A 146 17.95 6.23 7.04
CA PRO A 146 18.65 6.62 8.27
C PRO A 146 20.01 7.30 8.04
N ASN A 147 20.76 6.93 7.00
CA ASN A 147 22.19 7.29 6.85
C ASN A 147 22.50 8.26 5.71
N SER A 148 21.51 8.67 4.92
CA SER A 148 21.67 9.68 3.87
C SER A 148 20.33 10.35 3.60
N LYS A 149 20.31 11.68 3.61
CA LYS A 149 19.17 12.56 3.27
C LYS A 149 18.56 12.29 1.87
N THR A 150 19.11 11.34 1.13
CA THR A 150 18.84 11.06 -0.27
C THR A 150 18.15 9.73 -0.53
N THR A 151 18.03 8.81 0.45
CA THR A 151 17.30 7.54 0.26
C THR A 151 15.85 7.65 0.73
N THR A 152 14.93 7.13 -0.08
CA THR A 152 13.48 7.22 0.13
C THR A 152 12.82 5.89 -0.17
N GLY A 153 11.83 5.52 0.64
CA GLY A 153 10.96 4.38 0.37
C GLY A 153 9.70 4.80 -0.39
N GLY A 154 9.15 3.90 -1.17
CA GLY A 154 7.80 4.07 -1.72
C GLY A 154 6.73 3.73 -0.68
N GLY A 155 5.55 4.31 -0.86
CA GLY A 155 4.36 3.99 -0.09
C GLY A 155 3.79 2.64 -0.48
N GLY A 156 3.19 1.93 0.46
CA GLY A 156 2.56 0.64 0.20
C GLY A 156 1.17 0.77 -0.41
N GLY A 157 0.75 -0.30 -1.08
CA GLY A 157 -0.62 -0.42 -1.58
C GLY A 157 -1.62 -0.68 -0.44
N THR A 158 -2.88 -0.36 -0.70
CA THR A 158 -4.00 -0.63 0.22
C THR A 158 -4.88 -1.70 -0.38
N PHE A 159 -5.12 -2.78 0.36
CA PHE A 159 -5.77 -4.00 -0.10
C PHE A 159 -7.06 -4.23 0.66
N VAL A 160 -8.13 -4.52 -0.07
CA VAL A 160 -9.39 -5.06 0.47
C VAL A 160 -9.66 -6.38 -0.25
N VAL A 161 -9.64 -7.46 0.51
CA VAL A 161 -9.57 -8.83 -0.02
C VAL A 161 -10.60 -9.70 0.68
N ARG A 162 -11.46 -10.34 -0.11
CA ARG A 162 -12.43 -11.34 0.33
C ARG A 162 -11.73 -12.66 0.62
N GLY A 163 -12.03 -13.25 1.77
CA GLY A 163 -11.45 -14.52 2.17
C GLY A 163 -9.92 -14.48 2.20
N SER A 164 -9.25 -15.52 1.68
CA SER A 164 -7.79 -15.61 1.75
C SER A 164 -7.06 -14.95 0.57
N ASN A 165 -7.67 -14.91 -0.63
CA ASN A 165 -6.97 -14.59 -1.87
C ASN A 165 -7.83 -13.95 -2.98
N THR A 166 -9.05 -13.48 -2.70
CA THR A 166 -9.91 -12.86 -3.73
C THR A 166 -9.89 -11.34 -3.58
N PRO A 167 -9.09 -10.60 -4.38
CA PRO A 167 -9.05 -9.15 -4.28
C PRO A 167 -10.38 -8.53 -4.72
N LEU A 168 -10.89 -7.58 -3.94
CA LEU A 168 -12.05 -6.76 -4.32
C LEU A 168 -11.58 -5.44 -4.92
N ILE A 169 -10.74 -4.74 -4.17
CA ILE A 169 -10.17 -3.46 -4.57
C ILE A 169 -8.77 -3.29 -3.97
N ILE A 170 -7.83 -2.81 -4.79
CA ILE A 170 -6.44 -2.60 -4.40
C ILE A 170 -5.97 -1.27 -4.98
N ALA A 171 -5.68 -0.30 -4.12
CA ALA A 171 -5.13 0.99 -4.52
C ALA A 171 -3.61 0.99 -4.46
N GLY A 172 -2.95 1.28 -5.59
CA GLY A 172 -1.51 1.33 -5.71
C GLY A 172 -0.86 2.41 -4.84
N GLY A 173 0.31 2.11 -4.27
CA GLY A 173 1.12 3.06 -3.52
C GLY A 173 2.11 3.82 -4.41
N GLY A 174 2.48 5.04 -4.02
CA GLY A 174 3.41 5.87 -4.78
C GLY A 174 4.89 5.53 -4.57
N GLY A 175 5.75 5.84 -5.54
CA GLY A 175 7.19 5.67 -5.50
C GLY A 175 7.93 6.73 -4.69
N GLY A 176 9.10 6.38 -4.14
CA GLY A 176 9.99 7.32 -3.49
C GLY A 176 10.73 8.19 -4.52
N ILE A 177 10.83 9.48 -4.26
CA ILE A 177 11.52 10.44 -5.15
C ILE A 177 12.83 10.94 -4.53
N LYS A 178 13.77 11.33 -5.38
CA LYS A 178 15.05 11.93 -5.00
C LYS A 178 15.46 13.02 -5.98
N ASN A 179 15.73 14.21 -5.43
CA ASN A 179 16.29 15.36 -6.13
C ASN A 179 15.48 15.77 -7.37
N MET A 180 14.16 15.52 -7.34
CA MET A 180 13.24 15.87 -8.42
C MET A 180 12.86 17.34 -8.30
N SER A 181 12.95 18.06 -9.41
CA SER A 181 12.45 19.44 -9.56
C SER A 181 10.94 19.49 -9.82
N GLU A 182 10.39 18.43 -10.44
CA GLU A 182 8.98 18.34 -10.84
C GLU A 182 8.42 16.94 -10.56
N GLN A 183 7.09 16.82 -10.43
CA GLN A 183 6.43 15.53 -10.29
C GLN A 183 6.54 14.74 -11.59
N HIS A 184 6.80 13.44 -11.51
CA HIS A 184 6.86 12.57 -12.68
C HIS A 184 5.83 11.45 -12.54
N SER A 185 5.01 11.26 -13.58
CA SER A 185 3.88 10.32 -13.58
C SER A 185 4.31 8.87 -13.33
N GLY A 186 5.50 8.48 -13.77
CA GLY A 186 6.08 7.17 -13.47
C GLY A 186 6.26 6.90 -11.97
N CYS A 187 6.43 7.94 -11.15
CA CYS A 187 6.55 7.78 -9.69
C CYS A 187 5.18 7.60 -9.02
N ASP A 188 4.10 8.03 -9.67
CA ASP A 188 2.77 7.93 -9.12
C ASP A 188 2.18 6.54 -9.35
N ALA A 189 1.21 6.17 -8.52
CA ALA A 189 0.47 4.93 -8.69
C ALA A 189 -0.29 4.89 -10.03
N SER A 190 -0.33 3.72 -10.64
CA SER A 190 -1.09 3.46 -11.87
C SER A 190 -2.51 3.01 -11.54
N LEU A 191 -3.48 3.38 -12.39
CA LEU A 191 -4.85 2.83 -12.32
C LEU A 191 -4.97 1.46 -12.99
N SER A 192 -3.97 1.08 -13.79
CA SER A 192 -3.95 -0.23 -14.44
C SER A 192 -3.42 -1.30 -13.49
N THR A 193 -3.62 -2.56 -13.87
CA THR A 193 -3.08 -3.72 -13.15
C THR A 193 -1.55 -3.83 -13.19
N THR A 194 -0.91 -2.96 -13.97
CA THR A 194 0.54 -2.88 -14.13
C THR A 194 1.06 -1.65 -13.40
N GLY A 195 2.06 -1.86 -12.53
CA GLY A 195 2.79 -0.77 -11.92
C GLY A 195 3.62 0.00 -12.95
N ASN A 196 3.94 1.25 -12.62
CA ASN A 196 4.78 2.07 -13.46
C ASN A 196 6.27 1.66 -13.31
N ALA A 197 7.03 1.85 -14.38
CA ALA A 197 8.49 1.87 -14.28
C ALA A 197 8.94 3.16 -13.56
N GLY A 198 10.09 3.11 -12.88
CA GLY A 198 10.68 4.30 -12.27
C GLY A 198 11.21 5.31 -13.30
N TYR A 199 11.88 6.35 -12.80
CA TYR A 199 12.53 7.39 -13.59
C TYR A 199 14.04 7.42 -13.32
N SER A 200 14.83 7.55 -14.41
CA SER A 200 16.30 7.49 -14.53
C SER A 200 16.94 6.08 -14.53
N SER A 201 17.65 5.77 -15.62
CA SER A 201 18.25 4.46 -15.96
C SER A 201 19.46 4.09 -15.09
N PRO A 202 19.67 2.81 -14.72
CA PRO A 202 18.87 1.64 -15.08
C PRO A 202 17.57 1.53 -14.25
N LEU A 203 16.48 1.18 -14.94
CA LEU A 203 15.13 1.08 -14.38
C LEU A 203 14.72 -0.38 -14.10
N GLY A 204 13.98 -0.60 -13.02
CA GLY A 204 13.23 -1.83 -12.81
C GLY A 204 11.87 -1.77 -13.52
N SER A 205 11.44 -2.89 -14.11
CA SER A 205 10.11 -3.01 -14.72
C SER A 205 9.03 -2.95 -13.65
N GLY A 206 7.90 -2.31 -13.96
CA GLY A 206 6.70 -2.41 -13.12
C GLY A 206 6.21 -3.86 -13.05
N GLY A 207 5.64 -4.26 -11.91
CA GLY A 207 5.00 -5.55 -11.76
C GLY A 207 3.65 -5.58 -12.49
N THR A 208 3.31 -6.71 -13.10
CA THR A 208 2.09 -6.89 -13.90
C THR A 208 1.15 -7.89 -13.24
N GLY A 209 -0.16 -7.61 -13.25
CA GLY A 209 -1.19 -8.59 -12.89
C GLY A 209 -1.07 -9.15 -11.47
N GLY A 210 -0.45 -8.42 -10.54
CA GLY A 210 -0.27 -8.85 -9.16
C GLY A 210 1.08 -9.45 -8.82
N ASN A 211 1.98 -9.50 -9.78
CA ASN A 211 3.37 -9.85 -9.54
C ASN A 211 4.14 -8.63 -9.00
N GLY A 212 5.17 -8.88 -8.19
CA GLY A 212 6.04 -7.80 -7.72
C GLY A 212 6.81 -7.12 -8.85
N GLY A 213 7.28 -5.90 -8.60
CA GLY A 213 8.09 -5.13 -9.53
C GLY A 213 9.51 -5.67 -9.63
N GLY A 214 10.11 -5.48 -10.80
CA GLY A 214 11.51 -5.83 -11.06
C GLY A 214 12.48 -4.91 -10.32
N SER A 215 13.65 -5.46 -10.01
CA SER A 215 14.80 -4.64 -9.58
C SER A 215 15.36 -3.83 -10.73
N ALA A 216 15.90 -2.65 -10.43
CA ALA A 216 16.77 -1.95 -11.36
C ALA A 216 18.14 -2.65 -11.49
N GLY A 217 18.68 -2.61 -12.71
CA GLY A 217 19.93 -3.28 -13.10
C GLY A 217 21.21 -2.78 -12.41
N ASN A 218 22.24 -3.63 -12.48
CA ASN A 218 23.56 -3.51 -11.86
C ASN A 218 24.39 -2.33 -12.39
N ARG A 219 24.77 -1.38 -11.53
CA ARG A 219 26.02 -0.62 -11.70
C ARG A 219 27.05 -1.10 -10.67
N PRO A 220 28.24 -1.58 -11.08
CA PRO A 220 29.25 -2.00 -10.11
C PRO A 220 29.78 -0.80 -9.30
N ALA A 221 29.70 -0.87 -7.98
CA ALA A 221 30.47 0.02 -7.12
C ALA A 221 31.92 -0.49 -7.04
N ARG A 222 32.89 0.38 -7.36
CA ARG A 222 34.34 0.08 -7.29
C ARG A 222 34.91 0.55 -5.95
N ILE A 223 35.53 -0.37 -5.21
CA ILE A 223 36.46 0.01 -4.12
C ILE A 223 37.88 -0.32 -4.61
N ARG A 224 38.74 0.71 -4.70
CA ARG A 224 40.15 0.56 -5.04
C ARG A 224 40.97 0.58 -3.75
N LEU A 225 41.32 -0.61 -3.25
CA LEU A 225 42.26 -0.73 -2.14
C LEU A 225 43.67 -0.62 -2.69
N SER A 226 44.35 0.48 -2.37
CA SER A 226 45.74 0.72 -2.76
C SER A 226 46.65 0.40 -1.59
N TYR A 227 47.63 -0.48 -1.79
CA TYR A 227 48.66 -0.76 -0.79
C TYR A 227 50.06 -0.68 -1.42
N SER A 228 51.05 -0.38 -0.58
CA SER A 228 52.43 -0.25 -1.01
C SER A 228 53.27 -1.27 -0.25
N LEU A 229 53.89 -2.20 -0.98
CA LEU A 229 54.90 -3.09 -0.42
C LEU A 229 56.25 -2.37 -0.43
N ARG A 230 56.96 -2.42 0.70
CA ARG A 230 58.35 -1.96 0.80
C ARG A 230 59.26 -3.16 1.03
N GLN A 231 60.19 -3.39 0.12
CA GLN A 231 61.31 -4.30 0.35
C GLN A 231 62.59 -3.48 0.53
N SER A 232 63.41 -3.93 1.47
CA SER A 232 64.74 -3.38 1.74
C SER A 232 65.76 -4.49 1.53
N ILE A 233 66.68 -4.28 0.60
CA ILE A 233 67.82 -5.16 0.37
C ILE A 233 69.07 -4.40 0.83
N GLU A 234 69.82 -4.97 1.78
CA GLU A 234 71.07 -4.41 2.28
C GLU A 234 72.25 -5.29 1.87
N LYS A 235 73.23 -4.70 1.18
CA LYS A 235 74.51 -5.34 0.87
C LYS A 235 75.62 -4.29 0.95
N HIS A 236 76.71 -4.63 1.65
CA HIS A 236 77.92 -3.78 1.79
C HIS A 236 77.64 -2.28 2.03
N ARG A 237 76.90 -1.95 3.10
CA ARG A 237 76.56 -0.57 3.54
C ARG A 237 75.69 0.26 2.60
N THR A 238 75.16 -0.30 1.51
CA THR A 238 74.18 0.39 0.65
C THR A 238 72.79 -0.21 0.85
N LYS A 239 71.79 0.66 1.11
CA LYS A 239 70.39 0.27 1.31
C LYS A 239 69.56 0.72 0.10
N LEU A 240 69.00 -0.24 -0.64
CA LEU A 240 68.08 0.05 -1.75
C LEU A 240 66.65 -0.19 -1.29
N LEU A 241 65.80 0.83 -1.42
CA LEU A 241 64.37 0.76 -1.07
C LEU A 241 63.54 0.60 -2.35
N ILE A 242 62.87 -0.54 -2.49
CA ILE A 242 61.93 -0.79 -3.59
C ILE A 242 60.52 -0.56 -3.07
N LYS A 243 59.79 0.37 -3.69
CA LYS A 243 58.39 0.66 -3.39
C LYS A 243 57.53 0.18 -4.56
N GLU A 244 56.74 -0.86 -4.33
CA GLU A 244 55.79 -1.37 -5.32
C GLU A 244 54.37 -0.99 -4.89
N ASN A 245 53.65 -0.26 -5.75
CA ASN A 245 52.26 0.11 -5.49
C ASN A 245 51.34 -0.88 -6.20
N ARG A 246 50.52 -1.62 -5.46
CA ARG A 246 49.48 -2.49 -6.02
C ARG A 246 48.10 -1.98 -5.65
N SER A 247 47.14 -2.18 -6.55
CA SER A 247 45.72 -1.89 -6.30
C SER A 247 44.87 -3.13 -6.54
N LEU A 248 44.03 -3.47 -5.55
CA LEU A 248 42.98 -4.48 -5.70
C LEU A 248 41.66 -3.77 -6.01
N GLU A 249 40.98 -4.20 -7.06
CA GLU A 249 39.61 -3.76 -7.37
C GLU A 249 38.61 -4.81 -6.86
N ILE A 250 37.70 -4.39 -5.98
CA ILE A 250 36.56 -5.22 -5.53
C ILE A 250 35.28 -4.64 -6.12
N PHE A 251 34.50 -5.49 -6.79
CA PHE A 251 33.21 -5.15 -7.39
C PHE A 251 32.07 -5.49 -6.41
N PHE A 252 31.26 -4.51 -6.01
CA PHE A 252 30.02 -4.72 -5.25
C PHE A 252 28.79 -4.38 -6.09
N PHE A 253 27.76 -5.22 -6.00
CA PHE A 253 26.47 -5.02 -6.65
C PHE A 253 25.41 -4.62 -5.61
N ALA A 254 24.95 -3.36 -5.65
CA ALA A 254 23.77 -2.94 -4.87
C ALA A 254 22.55 -2.88 -5.78
N LEU A 255 21.53 -3.69 -5.49
CA LEU A 255 20.28 -3.73 -6.24
C LEU A 255 19.19 -2.93 -5.51
N GLY A 256 18.45 -2.10 -6.26
CA GLY A 256 17.22 -1.48 -5.80
C GLY A 256 16.11 -2.52 -5.64
N GLY A 257 15.39 -2.47 -4.52
CA GLY A 257 14.28 -3.37 -4.23
C GLY A 257 12.99 -2.93 -4.89
N GLY A 258 12.39 -3.80 -5.70
CA GLY A 258 11.06 -3.57 -6.29
C GLY A 258 9.94 -3.61 -5.26
N GLY A 259 8.77 -3.09 -5.62
CA GLY A 259 7.54 -3.24 -4.85
C GLY A 259 7.03 -4.67 -4.84
N GLY A 260 6.43 -5.10 -3.73
CA GLY A 260 5.63 -6.33 -3.68
C GLY A 260 4.40 -6.21 -4.58
N GLY A 261 3.77 -7.34 -4.90
CA GLY A 261 2.47 -7.39 -5.56
C GLY A 261 1.38 -8.01 -4.70
N PHE A 262 0.27 -8.43 -5.30
CA PHE A 262 -0.70 -9.27 -4.58
C PHE A 262 -0.15 -10.69 -4.34
N TYR A 263 0.31 -11.34 -5.41
CA TYR A 263 0.84 -12.71 -5.42
C TYR A 263 2.35 -12.75 -5.18
N GLY A 264 3.09 -11.86 -5.84
CA GLY A 264 4.56 -11.92 -5.91
C GLY A 264 5.26 -10.96 -4.95
N ASN A 265 6.49 -11.29 -4.55
CA ASN A 265 7.39 -10.35 -3.88
C ASN A 265 8.13 -9.49 -4.92
N GLY A 266 8.59 -8.30 -4.51
CA GLY A 266 9.45 -7.46 -5.35
C GLY A 266 10.85 -8.03 -5.51
N GLY A 267 11.45 -7.81 -6.68
CA GLY A 267 12.83 -8.23 -6.97
C GLY A 267 13.86 -7.53 -6.06
N GLY A 268 15.02 -8.18 -5.85
CA GLY A 268 16.18 -7.54 -5.18
C GLY A 268 16.83 -8.34 -4.05
N GLY A 269 16.79 -9.67 -4.10
CA GLY A 269 17.55 -10.53 -3.17
C GLY A 269 17.17 -10.36 -1.69
N GLY A 270 15.88 -10.23 -1.37
CA GLY A 270 15.39 -10.10 0.00
C GLY A 270 15.22 -8.66 0.51
N LYS A 271 15.49 -7.64 -0.32
CA LYS A 271 15.36 -6.21 0.01
C LYS A 271 14.09 -5.53 -0.53
N GLY A 272 13.39 -6.17 -1.46
CA GLY A 272 12.12 -5.70 -2.02
C GLY A 272 10.94 -5.87 -1.07
N GLY A 273 9.83 -5.19 -1.36
CA GLY A 273 8.59 -5.34 -0.62
C GLY A 273 8.01 -6.75 -0.77
N LYS A 274 7.39 -7.27 0.29
CA LYS A 274 6.64 -8.53 0.25
C LYS A 274 5.26 -8.29 -0.34
N GLY A 275 4.79 -9.26 -1.12
CA GLY A 275 3.43 -9.23 -1.63
C GLY A 275 2.38 -9.43 -0.54
N PHE A 276 1.12 -9.09 -0.81
CA PHE A 276 0.02 -9.20 0.15
C PHE A 276 -0.09 -10.62 0.73
N LEU A 277 -0.09 -11.65 -0.13
CA LEU A 277 -0.19 -13.05 0.34
C LEU A 277 1.01 -13.50 1.19
N ASN A 278 2.14 -12.77 1.11
CA ASN A 278 3.34 -12.97 1.92
C ASN A 278 3.43 -11.96 3.09
N GLY A 279 2.28 -11.43 3.53
CA GLY A 279 2.17 -10.54 4.68
C GLY A 279 2.43 -9.05 4.38
N GLY A 280 2.61 -8.65 3.12
CA GLY A 280 2.64 -7.25 2.71
C GLY A 280 3.75 -6.39 3.34
N LYS A 281 4.76 -6.99 3.97
CA LYS A 281 5.84 -6.27 4.65
C LYS A 281 6.59 -5.34 3.69
N GLY A 282 6.81 -4.10 4.10
CA GLY A 282 7.65 -3.14 3.35
C GLY A 282 9.11 -3.58 3.26
N GLY A 283 9.82 -3.12 2.23
CA GLY A 283 11.23 -3.41 2.02
C GLY A 283 12.14 -2.94 3.17
N THR A 284 13.28 -3.61 3.32
CA THR A 284 14.20 -3.53 4.48
C THR A 284 14.78 -2.13 4.75
N TYR A 285 14.68 -1.19 3.79
CA TYR A 285 15.19 0.18 3.90
C TYR A 285 14.08 1.23 3.77
N ASN A 286 13.00 1.09 4.55
CA ASN A 286 11.91 2.07 4.71
C ASN A 286 10.79 2.02 3.67
N GLY A 287 10.57 0.87 3.03
CA GLY A 287 9.35 0.67 2.26
C GLY A 287 8.11 0.73 3.17
N GLY A 288 7.03 1.35 2.69
CA GLY A 288 5.75 1.33 3.38
C GLY A 288 5.20 -0.10 3.50
N PHE A 289 4.56 -0.41 4.62
CA PHE A 289 3.71 -1.61 4.73
C PHE A 289 2.65 -1.60 3.63
N GLY A 290 2.32 -2.75 3.06
CA GLY A 290 1.65 -2.85 1.76
C GLY A 290 2.66 -3.01 0.61
N GLY A 291 3.83 -3.60 0.88
CA GLY A 291 4.80 -3.99 -0.14
C GLY A 291 5.61 -2.85 -0.76
N GLY A 292 5.74 -1.69 -0.13
CA GLY A 292 6.60 -0.61 -0.61
C GLY A 292 8.05 -1.07 -0.80
N GLY A 293 8.65 -0.70 -1.93
CA GLY A 293 10.06 -0.99 -2.23
C GLY A 293 11.02 0.02 -1.57
N SER A 294 12.31 -0.30 -1.59
CA SER A 294 13.35 0.55 -1.00
C SER A 294 14.72 0.31 -1.65
N ASN A 295 15.64 1.28 -1.53
CA ASN A 295 16.99 1.19 -2.09
C ASN A 295 18.07 1.36 -1.00
N PRO A 296 19.06 0.44 -0.89
CA PRO A 296 20.26 0.67 -0.07
C PRO A 296 21.17 1.73 -0.70
N ALA A 297 21.64 2.67 0.11
CA ALA A 297 22.27 3.94 -0.25
C ALA A 297 23.56 3.93 -1.11
N TYR A 298 24.00 2.81 -1.71
CA TYR A 298 25.37 2.70 -2.23
C TYR A 298 25.57 2.47 -3.74
N SER A 299 24.57 2.12 -4.57
CA SER A 299 24.77 2.03 -6.05
C SER A 299 23.57 1.58 -6.90
N GLY A 300 22.38 1.37 -6.34
CA GLY A 300 21.26 0.78 -7.10
C GLY A 300 20.41 1.80 -7.87
N GLY A 301 19.99 1.43 -9.09
CA GLY A 301 19.02 2.16 -9.91
C GLY A 301 17.58 2.11 -9.35
N ALA A 302 16.62 2.69 -10.08
CA ALA A 302 15.27 2.94 -9.57
C ALA A 302 14.43 1.69 -9.78
N GLY A 303 14.05 1.01 -8.69
CA GLY A 303 13.20 -0.16 -8.78
C GLY A 303 11.87 0.15 -9.49
N GLY A 304 11.24 -0.88 -10.06
CA GLY A 304 9.89 -0.76 -10.60
C GLY A 304 8.84 -0.79 -9.50
N GLY A 305 7.71 -0.10 -9.72
CA GLY A 305 6.55 -0.23 -8.85
C GLY A 305 5.99 -1.65 -8.88
N GLY A 306 5.45 -2.12 -7.76
CA GLY A 306 4.86 -3.46 -7.71
C GLY A 306 3.55 -3.59 -8.50
N GLY A 307 3.20 -4.81 -8.90
CA GLY A 307 1.88 -5.13 -9.45
C GLY A 307 0.87 -5.20 -8.32
N TYR A 308 0.10 -4.14 -8.15
CA TYR A 308 -0.86 -3.87 -7.07
C TYR A 308 -0.29 -3.40 -5.71
N SER A 309 1.02 -3.49 -5.45
CA SER A 309 1.64 -2.95 -4.22
C SER A 309 2.82 -2.01 -4.48
N GLY A 310 3.25 -1.37 -3.40
CA GLY A 310 3.87 -0.05 -3.34
C GLY A 310 5.01 0.28 -4.29
N GLY A 311 5.23 1.59 -4.44
CA GLY A 311 6.27 2.07 -5.33
C GLY A 311 7.68 1.76 -4.83
N ALA A 312 8.66 1.83 -5.73
CA ALA A 312 10.05 1.56 -5.39
C ALA A 312 10.76 2.79 -4.78
N GLY A 313 11.98 2.60 -4.25
CA GLY A 313 12.83 3.70 -3.80
C GLY A 313 13.66 4.32 -4.94
N GLY A 314 13.95 5.62 -4.85
CA GLY A 314 14.80 6.37 -5.79
C GLY A 314 16.30 5.98 -5.73
N THR A 315 17.08 6.43 -6.71
CA THR A 315 18.47 5.95 -6.99
C THR A 315 19.56 6.76 -6.29
N ASN A 316 20.83 6.51 -6.65
CA ASN A 316 21.94 7.42 -6.38
C ASN A 316 22.17 8.51 -7.45
N GLU A 317 21.43 8.46 -8.56
CA GLU A 317 21.46 9.41 -9.67
C GLU A 317 20.40 10.49 -9.47
N ASP A 318 20.79 11.72 -9.74
CA ASP A 318 19.96 12.91 -9.58
C ASP A 318 19.60 13.45 -10.96
N PRO A 319 18.32 13.75 -11.25
CA PRO A 319 17.10 13.41 -10.50
C PRO A 319 16.63 11.95 -10.74
N SER A 320 15.93 11.33 -9.78
CA SER A 320 15.34 9.98 -9.98
C SER A 320 14.15 9.65 -9.08
N CYS A 321 13.35 8.65 -9.48
CA CYS A 321 12.31 8.09 -8.63
C CYS A 321 12.04 6.61 -8.88
N GLY A 322 11.55 5.91 -7.87
CA GLY A 322 11.01 4.56 -8.05
C GLY A 322 9.62 4.59 -8.70
N GLY A 323 9.27 3.53 -9.42
CA GLY A 323 7.96 3.44 -10.08
C GLY A 323 6.82 3.30 -9.07
N GLY A 324 5.64 3.86 -9.35
CA GLY A 324 4.44 3.66 -8.51
C GLY A 324 3.72 2.33 -8.78
N GLY A 325 3.00 1.82 -7.78
CA GLY A 325 2.31 0.53 -7.84
C GLY A 325 1.08 0.52 -8.74
N GLY A 326 0.72 -0.65 -9.27
CA GLY A 326 -0.53 -0.87 -10.00
C GLY A 326 -1.77 -0.83 -9.12
N SER A 327 -2.95 -0.88 -9.72
CA SER A 327 -4.26 -0.84 -9.07
C SER A 327 -5.21 -1.89 -9.62
N PHE A 328 -6.21 -2.27 -8.82
CA PHE A 328 -7.25 -3.23 -9.20
C PHE A 328 -8.59 -2.84 -8.59
N ASN A 329 -9.67 -2.97 -9.35
CA ASN A 329 -11.02 -2.76 -8.87
C ASN A 329 -11.98 -3.68 -9.63
N SER A 330 -12.59 -4.64 -8.94
CA SER A 330 -13.59 -5.55 -9.52
C SER A 330 -15.04 -5.14 -9.21
N GLY A 331 -15.23 -3.98 -8.57
CA GLY A 331 -16.55 -3.48 -8.19
C GLY A 331 -17.29 -2.87 -9.37
N THR A 332 -18.60 -2.68 -9.21
CA THR A 332 -19.42 -1.87 -10.11
C THR A 332 -19.32 -0.39 -9.72
N ASN A 333 -19.87 0.52 -10.54
CA ASN A 333 -19.92 1.96 -10.28
C ASN A 333 -18.57 2.57 -9.85
N GLN A 334 -17.54 2.33 -10.67
CA GLN A 334 -16.17 2.67 -10.34
C GLN A 334 -15.86 4.15 -10.50
N GLU A 335 -15.22 4.73 -9.48
CA GLU A 335 -14.61 6.06 -9.53
C GLU A 335 -13.15 5.93 -9.15
N ASN A 336 -12.26 6.00 -10.14
CA ASN A 336 -10.84 5.73 -9.96
C ASN A 336 -10.03 6.97 -10.30
N GLU A 337 -9.23 7.43 -9.36
CA GLU A 337 -8.38 8.60 -9.48
C GLU A 337 -6.92 8.21 -9.23
N CYS A 338 -6.10 8.35 -10.27
CA CYS A 338 -4.67 8.17 -10.13
C CYS A 338 -4.12 9.29 -9.26
N CYS A 339 -3.07 8.98 -8.51
CA CYS A 339 -2.21 10.04 -7.97
C CYS A 339 -2.90 11.03 -7.00
N TYR A 340 -3.80 10.53 -6.16
CA TYR A 340 -4.60 11.29 -5.18
C TYR A 340 -3.83 11.60 -3.89
N ASN A 341 -3.18 10.60 -3.28
CA ASN A 341 -2.57 10.75 -1.97
C ASN A 341 -1.12 11.23 -2.06
N THR A 342 -0.85 12.47 -1.65
CA THR A 342 0.45 13.13 -1.81
C THR A 342 1.38 12.99 -0.60
N VAL A 343 0.84 12.79 0.60
CA VAL A 343 1.63 12.93 1.84
C VAL A 343 1.30 11.92 2.94
N GLY A 344 0.25 11.11 2.80
CA GLY A 344 -0.29 10.31 3.90
C GLY A 344 -0.07 8.80 3.76
N ASN A 345 -0.46 8.09 4.83
CA ASN A 345 -0.79 6.68 4.72
C ASN A 345 -2.05 6.51 3.86
N GLY A 346 -2.32 5.29 3.46
CA GLY A 346 -3.58 4.89 2.88
C GLY A 346 -4.73 4.92 3.89
N ARG A 347 -5.91 4.60 3.37
CA ARG A 347 -7.15 4.51 4.14
C ARG A 347 -8.12 3.61 3.38
N VAL A 348 -9.03 2.95 4.09
CA VAL A 348 -10.21 2.32 3.49
C VAL A 348 -11.45 2.88 4.16
N THR A 349 -12.44 3.26 3.37
CA THR A 349 -13.79 3.62 3.85
C THR A 349 -14.77 2.62 3.27
N ILE A 350 -15.59 1.99 4.11
CA ILE A 350 -16.62 1.05 3.71
C ILE A 350 -17.96 1.58 4.21
N THR A 351 -18.89 1.84 3.29
CA THR A 351 -20.23 2.33 3.61
C THR A 351 -21.27 1.34 3.10
N LEU A 352 -22.21 0.93 3.95
CA LEU A 352 -23.38 0.15 3.50
C LEU A 352 -24.27 1.08 2.69
N ILE A 353 -24.66 0.66 1.49
CA ILE A 353 -25.52 1.44 0.60
C ILE A 353 -26.86 0.77 0.34
N GLU A 354 -27.00 -0.55 0.36
CA GLU A 354 -28.27 -1.26 0.17
C GLU A 354 -28.33 -2.57 0.95
#